data_AF-A0A314ZA06-F1
#
_entry.id   AF-A0A314ZA06-F1
#
_cell.length_a   1.000
_cell.length_b   1.000
_cell.length_c   1.000
_cell.angle_alpha   90.00
_cell.angle_beta   90.00
_cell.angle_gamma   90.00
#
_symmetry.space_group_name_H-M   'P 1'
#
loop_
_entity.id
_entity.type
_entity.pdbx_description
1 polymer ?
#
loop_
_entity_poly.entity_id
_entity_poly.type
_entity_poly.pdbx_seq_one_letter_code
_entity_poly.pdbx_strand_id
1 'polypeptide(L)'
;MEKTQKITQYRERLDKTLASPNLTNKEALKLLVKKQLIRSSENEIGGCNENVIEEKTAEVSNLLDMLRSACIVDDKGLTTCETTSHPEWKLKHDNEQFRVMYREGIKALPFIHYLLKAT
;
A
#
# COMPACT_ATOMS: atom_id res chain seq x y z
N MET A 1 -4.56 27.87 -4.52
CA MET A 1 -4.90 26.83 -5.52
C MET A 1 -3.72 25.91 -5.86
N GLU A 2 -2.46 26.38 -5.88
CA GLU A 2 -1.29 25.53 -6.20
C GLU A 2 -1.05 24.33 -5.26
N LYS A 3 -1.19 24.51 -3.94
CA LYS A 3 -0.96 23.43 -2.95
C LYS A 3 -1.95 22.28 -3.14
N THR A 4 -3.19 22.61 -3.51
CA THR A 4 -4.27 21.65 -3.75
C THR A 4 -4.00 20.81 -5.00
N GLN A 5 -3.50 21.41 -6.09
CA GLN A 5 -3.11 20.67 -7.30
C GLN A 5 -1.97 19.67 -7.04
N LYS A 6 -0.98 20.05 -6.22
CA LYS A 6 0.14 19.16 -5.89
C LYS A 6 -0.32 17.90 -5.15
N ILE A 7 -1.28 18.01 -4.23
CA ILE A 7 -1.80 16.86 -3.45
C ILE A 7 -2.53 15.86 -4.36
N THR A 8 -3.39 16.34 -5.26
CA THR A 8 -4.10 15.47 -6.22
C THR A 8 -3.12 14.72 -7.12
N GLN A 9 -2.10 15.42 -7.63
CA GLN A 9 -1.04 14.80 -8.44
C GLN A 9 -0.27 13.73 -7.66
N TYR A 10 0.03 13.95 -6.37
CA TYR A 10 0.69 12.93 -5.54
C TYR A 10 -0.20 11.71 -5.33
N ARG A 11 -1.53 11.87 -5.21
CA ARG A 11 -2.47 10.75 -5.09
C ARG A 11 -2.56 9.94 -6.36
N GLU A 12 -2.81 10.60 -7.47
CA GLU A 12 -2.89 9.93 -8.77
C GLU A 12 -1.59 9.18 -9.09
N ARG A 13 -0.44 9.77 -8.78
CA ARG A 13 0.85 9.09 -8.91
C ARG A 13 0.97 7.87 -8.00
N LEU A 14 0.50 7.93 -6.76
CA LEU A 14 0.51 6.77 -5.87
C LEU A 14 -0.40 5.67 -6.41
N ASP A 15 -1.62 5.99 -6.82
CA ASP A 15 -2.59 5.01 -7.30
C ASP A 15 -2.08 4.31 -8.58
N LYS A 16 -1.51 5.09 -9.51
CA LYS A 16 -0.79 4.55 -10.68
C LYS A 16 0.36 3.63 -10.30
N THR A 17 1.10 3.96 -9.25
CA THR A 17 2.22 3.14 -8.76
C THR A 17 1.71 1.84 -8.14
N LEU A 18 0.68 1.90 -7.28
CA LEU A 18 0.08 0.74 -6.62
C LEU A 18 -0.61 -0.22 -7.61
N ALA A 19 -1.09 0.31 -8.74
CA ALA A 19 -1.67 -0.46 -9.84
C ALA A 19 -0.63 -1.03 -10.83
N SER A 20 0.66 -0.69 -10.67
CA SER A 20 1.71 -1.16 -11.59
C SER A 20 1.88 -2.68 -11.52
N PRO A 21 2.19 -3.35 -12.65
CA PRO A 21 2.33 -4.82 -12.71
C PRO A 21 3.40 -5.36 -11.77
N ASN A 22 4.43 -4.57 -11.48
CA ASN A 22 5.50 -4.93 -10.56
C ASN A 22 5.02 -5.09 -9.11
N LEU A 23 3.93 -4.40 -8.73
CA LEU A 23 3.36 -4.44 -7.39
C LEU A 23 2.08 -5.26 -7.31
N THR A 24 1.40 -5.54 -8.43
CA THR A 24 0.17 -6.37 -8.47
C THR A 24 0.45 -7.84 -8.77
N ASN A 25 1.50 -8.15 -9.53
CA ASN A 25 1.89 -9.54 -9.82
C ASN A 25 2.76 -10.10 -8.68
N LYS A 26 2.32 -11.21 -8.07
CA LYS A 26 3.02 -11.86 -6.95
C LYS A 26 4.44 -12.30 -7.29
N GLU A 27 4.68 -12.83 -8.49
CA GLU A 27 6.02 -13.26 -8.93
C GLU A 27 6.97 -12.08 -9.14
N ALA A 28 6.46 -10.99 -9.73
CA ALA A 28 7.22 -9.76 -9.88
C ALA A 28 7.57 -9.14 -8.51
N LEU A 29 6.61 -9.17 -7.58
CA LEU A 29 6.81 -8.70 -6.21
C LEU A 29 7.84 -9.55 -5.48
N LYS A 30 7.78 -10.88 -5.61
CA LYS A 30 8.75 -11.82 -5.04
C LYS A 30 10.17 -11.53 -5.53
N LEU A 31 10.33 -11.26 -6.82
CA LEU A 31 11.62 -10.88 -7.40
C LEU A 31 12.15 -9.55 -6.81
N LEU A 32 11.28 -8.56 -6.60
CA LEU A 32 11.64 -7.30 -5.96
C LEU A 32 12.07 -7.51 -4.50
N VAL A 33 11.31 -8.27 -3.73
CA VAL A 33 11.63 -8.60 -2.32
C VAL A 33 12.97 -9.32 -2.26
N LYS A 34 13.19 -10.34 -3.09
CA LYS A 34 14.48 -11.04 -3.18
C LYS A 34 15.63 -10.09 -3.49
N LYS A 35 15.48 -9.21 -4.48
CA LYS A 35 16.50 -8.22 -4.85
C LYS A 35 16.82 -7.27 -3.70
N GLN A 36 15.81 -6.82 -2.95
CA GLN A 36 16.03 -5.93 -1.81
C GLN A 36 16.69 -6.65 -0.64
N LEU A 37 16.28 -7.88 -0.34
CA LEU A 37 16.89 -8.69 0.72
C LEU A 37 18.37 -8.96 0.45
N ILE A 38 18.71 -9.32 -0.80
CA ILE A 38 20.11 -9.51 -1.22
C ILE A 38 20.90 -8.21 -1.03
N ARG A 39 20.35 -7.08 -1.47
CA ARG A 39 21.00 -5.77 -1.35
C ARG A 39 21.18 -5.35 0.12
N SER A 40 20.20 -5.60 0.99
CA SER A 40 20.31 -5.29 2.42
C SER A 40 21.25 -6.24 3.16
N SER A 41 21.47 -7.44 2.62
CA SER A 41 22.25 -8.53 3.20
C SER A 41 23.70 -8.59 2.67
N GLU A 42 24.20 -7.55 1.98
CA GLU A 42 25.57 -7.51 1.44
C GLU A 42 26.68 -7.81 2.48
N ASN A 43 26.36 -7.82 3.79
CA ASN A 43 27.28 -8.17 4.88
C ASN A 43 27.04 -9.55 5.53
N GLU A 44 25.98 -10.30 5.20
CA GLU A 44 25.72 -11.62 5.78
C GLU A 44 25.90 -12.73 4.75
N ILE A 45 26.92 -13.57 4.96
CA ILE A 45 27.37 -14.70 4.11
C ILE A 45 26.34 -15.85 4.02
N GLY A 46 25.13 -15.69 4.56
CA GLY A 46 24.04 -16.67 4.47
C GLY A 46 23.14 -16.38 3.28
N GLY A 47 23.07 -17.31 2.31
CA GLY A 47 22.16 -17.21 1.18
C GLY A 47 20.72 -16.88 1.61
N CYS A 48 20.04 -16.04 0.83
CA CYS A 48 18.67 -15.61 1.11
C CYS A 48 17.73 -16.82 1.18
N ASN A 49 17.26 -17.16 2.38
CA ASN A 49 16.39 -18.31 2.62
C ASN A 49 15.05 -18.11 1.88
N GLU A 50 14.68 -19.06 1.03
CA GLU A 50 13.46 -19.01 0.23
C GLU A 50 12.20 -18.83 1.10
N ASN A 51 12.20 -19.42 2.31
CA ASN A 51 11.09 -19.26 3.27
C ASN A 51 10.94 -17.81 3.74
N VAL A 52 12.05 -17.10 3.94
CA VAL A 52 12.04 -15.68 4.32
C VAL A 52 11.56 -14.82 3.16
N ILE A 53 11.95 -15.16 1.93
CA ILE A 53 11.46 -14.46 0.73
C ILE A 53 9.93 -14.60 0.62
N GLU A 54 9.39 -15.81 0.79
CA GLU A 54 7.96 -16.07 0.72
C GLU A 54 7.19 -15.33 1.82
N GLU A 55 7.65 -15.41 3.07
CA GLU A 55 7.04 -14.70 4.20
C GLU A 55 7.02 -13.19 3.96
N LYS A 56 8.15 -12.61 3.56
CA LYS A 56 8.25 -11.17 3.28
C LYS A 56 7.44 -10.76 2.07
N THR A 57 7.34 -11.60 1.05
CA THR A 57 6.47 -11.36 -0.11
C THR A 57 5.00 -11.33 0.31
N ALA A 58 4.58 -12.24 1.18
CA ALA A 58 3.21 -12.24 1.72
C ALA A 58 2.91 -10.99 2.56
N GLU A 59 3.84 -10.58 3.44
CA GLU A 59 3.71 -9.35 4.23
C GLU A 59 3.57 -8.11 3.35
N VAL A 60 4.43 -7.97 2.33
CA VAL A 60 4.42 -6.83 1.41
C VAL A 60 3.17 -6.86 0.53
N SER A 61 2.76 -8.03 0.04
CA SER A 61 1.51 -8.16 -0.72
C SER A 61 0.32 -7.70 0.10
N ASN A 62 0.22 -8.20 1.34
CA ASN A 62 -0.83 -7.79 2.26
C ASN A 62 -0.82 -6.27 2.45
N LEU A 63 0.34 -5.66 2.72
CA LEU A 63 0.47 -4.19 2.83
C LEU A 63 0.02 -3.44 1.58
N LEU A 64 0.36 -3.91 0.39
CA LEU A 64 -0.07 -3.29 -0.86
C LEU A 64 -1.59 -3.40 -1.05
N ASP A 65 -2.18 -4.53 -0.69
CA ASP A 65 -3.64 -4.72 -0.72
C ASP A 65 -4.34 -3.82 0.31
N MET A 66 -3.73 -3.65 1.49
CA MET A 66 -4.18 -2.66 2.48
C MET A 66 -4.19 -1.25 1.88
N LEU A 67 -3.11 -0.84 1.21
CA LEU A 67 -3.02 0.50 0.61
C LEU A 67 -4.01 0.69 -0.54
N ARG A 68 -4.24 -0.33 -1.37
CA ARG A 68 -5.24 -0.30 -2.45
C ARG A 68 -6.66 -0.16 -1.93
N SER A 69 -7.00 -0.84 -0.83
CA SER A 69 -8.33 -0.72 -0.20
C SER A 69 -8.68 0.69 0.27
N ALA A 70 -7.68 1.56 0.44
CA ALA A 70 -7.89 2.96 0.78
C ALA A 70 -8.27 3.83 -0.42
N CYS A 71 -8.16 3.31 -1.65
CA CYS A 71 -8.54 4.03 -2.86
C CYS A 71 -10.08 4.04 -2.97
N ILE A 72 -10.69 5.11 -2.46
CA ILE A 72 -12.12 5.39 -2.64
C ILE A 72 -12.28 6.06 -4.01
N VAL A 73 -12.93 5.37 -4.95
CA VAL A 73 -13.43 5.96 -6.18
C VAL A 73 -14.87 6.43 -5.90
N ASP A 74 -15.06 7.72 -5.61
CA ASP A 74 -16.36 8.38 -5.70
C ASP A 74 -16.33 9.23 -6.99
N ASP A 75 -17.17 9.01 -8.00
CA ASP A 75 -18.51 9.61 -8.07
C ASP A 75 -19.46 8.88 -9.07
N LYS A 76 -19.10 7.65 -9.50
CA LYS A 76 -19.93 6.81 -10.38
C LYS A 76 -19.78 5.32 -10.07
N GLY A 77 -20.24 4.90 -8.89
CA GLY A 77 -20.76 3.56 -8.65
C GLY A 77 -19.91 2.36 -9.09
N LEU A 78 -18.58 2.44 -9.04
CA LEU A 78 -17.72 1.28 -9.24
C LEU A 78 -17.00 0.95 -7.94
N THR A 79 -17.74 0.31 -7.04
CA THR A 79 -17.20 -0.43 -5.92
C THR A 79 -16.48 -1.68 -6.45
N THR A 80 -15.30 -1.53 -7.04
CA THR A 80 -14.39 -2.67 -7.27
C THR A 80 -13.22 -2.61 -6.30
N CYS A 81 -13.55 -2.67 -5.01
CA CYS A 81 -12.70 -3.32 -4.03
C CYS A 81 -13.51 -4.48 -3.45
N GLU A 82 -13.86 -5.43 -4.31
CA GLU A 82 -14.38 -6.71 -3.88
C GLU A 82 -13.39 -7.33 -2.89
N THR A 83 -13.90 -7.61 -1.69
CA THR A 83 -13.35 -8.59 -0.76
C THR A 83 -11.94 -8.29 -0.27
N THR A 84 -11.83 -7.43 0.73
CA THR A 84 -10.65 -7.52 1.61
C THR A 84 -11.09 -8.00 2.98
N SER A 85 -10.50 -9.11 3.45
CA SER A 85 -10.65 -9.66 4.81
C SER A 85 -10.06 -8.74 5.89
N HIS A 86 -9.95 -7.45 5.59
CA HIS A 86 -9.15 -6.48 6.29
C HIS A 86 -10.03 -5.53 7.10
N PRO A 87 -9.54 -5.05 8.26
CA PRO A 87 -10.27 -4.07 9.06
C PRO A 87 -10.61 -2.83 8.24
N GLU A 88 -11.85 -2.35 8.39
CA GLU A 88 -12.34 -1.15 7.73
C GLU A 88 -11.52 0.09 8.13
N TRP A 89 -11.33 1.02 7.19
CA TRP A 89 -10.64 2.28 7.43
C TRP A 89 -11.48 3.18 8.33
N LYS A 90 -10.93 3.60 9.46
CA LYS A 90 -11.56 4.55 10.38
C LYS A 90 -11.19 5.98 9.98
N LEU A 91 -12.17 6.86 9.96
CA LEU A 91 -11.96 8.29 9.69
C LEU A 91 -11.38 8.97 10.94
N LYS A 92 -10.26 9.71 10.78
CA LYS A 92 -9.66 10.53 11.83
C LYS A 92 -9.93 12.02 11.63
N HIS A 93 -9.90 12.48 10.38
CA HIS A 93 -10.10 13.88 10.03
C HIS A 93 -10.64 13.97 8.61
N ASP A 94 -11.62 14.83 8.35
CA ASP A 94 -12.11 15.09 7.00
C ASP A 94 -12.31 16.59 6.81
N ASN A 95 -11.76 17.14 5.74
CA ASN A 95 -12.01 18.52 5.31
C ASN A 95 -11.88 18.65 3.78
N GLU A 96 -12.16 19.83 3.26
CA GLU A 96 -12.11 20.16 1.83
C GLU A 96 -10.72 19.96 1.18
N GLN A 97 -9.67 19.77 1.99
CA GLN A 97 -8.28 19.66 1.53
C GLN A 97 -7.69 18.27 1.70
N PHE A 98 -8.14 17.49 2.68
CA PHE A 98 -7.63 16.17 3.00
C PHE A 98 -8.57 15.38 3.93
N ARG A 99 -8.57 14.06 3.76
CA ARG A 99 -9.20 13.04 4.59
C ARG A 99 -8.10 12.17 5.22
N VAL A 100 -7.93 12.21 6.53
CA VAL A 100 -7.05 11.29 7.26
C VAL A 100 -7.87 10.07 7.68
N MET A 101 -7.44 8.89 7.22
CA MET A 101 -7.97 7.60 7.65
C MET A 101 -6.88 6.81 8.38
N TYR A 102 -7.28 5.91 9.26
CA TYR A 102 -6.38 4.99 9.94
C TYR A 102 -7.00 3.61 10.03
N ARG A 103 -6.14 2.61 10.12
CA ARG A 103 -6.54 1.22 10.37
C ARG A 103 -5.52 0.57 11.29
N GLU A 104 -5.98 -0.45 12.00
CA GLU A 104 -5.07 -1.34 12.72
C GLU A 104 -4.16 -2.04 11.71
N GLY A 105 -2.86 -2.01 11.98
CA GLY A 105 -1.88 -2.67 11.12
C GLY A 105 -1.73 -4.16 11.46
N ILE A 106 -0.80 -4.83 10.79
CA ILE A 106 -0.46 -6.23 11.08
C ILE A 106 0.18 -6.29 12.47
N LYS A 107 0.03 -7.40 13.21
CA LYS A 107 0.63 -7.72 14.54
C LYS A 107 2.15 -7.46 14.59
N ALA A 108 2.57 -6.19 14.64
CA ALA A 108 3.92 -5.63 14.83
C ALA A 108 3.95 -4.13 14.48
N LEU A 109 3.09 -3.66 13.57
CA LEU A 109 2.94 -2.26 13.17
C LEU A 109 1.58 -1.76 13.64
N PRO A 110 1.49 -1.04 14.78
CA PRO A 110 0.23 -0.85 15.48
C PRO A 110 -0.80 -0.03 14.67
N PHE A 111 -0.37 0.92 13.84
CA PHE A 111 -1.30 1.74 13.06
C PHE A 111 -0.73 2.13 11.69
N ILE A 112 -1.51 1.90 10.64
CA ILE A 112 -1.28 2.49 9.32
C ILE A 112 -2.13 3.75 9.24
N HIS A 113 -1.48 4.90 9.14
CA HIS A 113 -2.12 6.20 8.91
C HIS A 113 -2.05 6.54 7.43
N TYR A 114 -3.16 6.97 6.86
CA TYR A 114 -3.25 7.32 5.46
C TYR A 114 -3.97 8.66 5.29
N LEU A 115 -3.39 9.53 4.47
CA LEU A 115 -3.93 10.86 4.20
C LEU A 115 -4.43 10.90 2.76
N LEU A 116 -5.72 10.68 2.59
CA LEU A 116 -6.47 10.88 1.35
C LEU A 116 -6.90 12.34 1.22
N LYS A 117 -7.52 12.72 0.12
CA LYS A 117 -8.25 13.98 0.02
C LYS A 117 -9.68 13.69 -0.44
N ALA A 118 -10.67 14.32 0.21
CA ALA A 118 -12.04 14.34 -0.27
C ALA A 118 -12.09 15.14 -1.59
N THR A 119 -12.65 14.53 -2.63
CA THR A 119 -12.90 15.11 -3.95
C THR A 119 -13.68 16.42 -3.87
#